data_AF-A0A5D0QS28-F1
#
_entry.id   AF-A0A5D0QS28-F1
#
_cell.length_a   1.000
_cell.length_b   1.000
_cell.length_c   1.000
_cell.angle_alpha   90.00
_cell.angle_beta   90.00
_cell.angle_gamma   90.00
#
_symmetry.space_group_name_H-M   'P 1'
#
loop_
_entity.id
_entity.type
_entity.pdbx_description
1 polymer ?
#
loop_
_entity_poly.entity_id
_entity_poly.type
_entity_poly.pdbx_seq_one_letter_code
_entity_poly.pdbx_strand_id
1 'polypeptide(L)'
;MREELKNTNWHIYGLSITDYDYTKRLINEIIKDRNKQIEIKAKELEIQKIDSEAIADLNYYAYVDNLFIWHFGIWRLQGIFEGILKQEFFPNKNMHGLKSKLDYTRKVSRKIKPEDYNELLEWGKIRNALSHFPPEQYRPSLIQESDFNEYLELLKRVTSVLIPT
;
A
#
# COMPACT_ATOMS: atom_id res chain seq x y z
N MET A 1 -9.12 -7.54 -24.05
CA MET A 1 -8.93 -6.86 -22.75
C MET A 1 -8.23 -7.70 -21.68
N ARG A 2 -8.84 -8.71 -21.03
CA ARG A 2 -8.17 -9.46 -19.93
C ARG A 2 -6.85 -10.12 -20.36
N GLU A 3 -6.84 -10.75 -21.54
CA GLU A 3 -5.62 -11.36 -22.09
C GLU A 3 -4.57 -10.32 -22.51
N GLU A 4 -4.97 -9.14 -22.93
CA GLU A 4 -4.04 -8.05 -23.23
C GLU A 4 -3.41 -7.52 -21.94
N LEU A 5 -4.20 -7.32 -20.87
CA LEU A 5 -3.72 -6.83 -19.58
C LEU A 5 -2.68 -7.77 -18.95
N LYS A 6 -2.82 -9.09 -19.11
CA LYS A 6 -1.85 -10.09 -18.62
C LYS A 6 -0.50 -10.00 -19.33
N ASN A 7 -0.51 -9.65 -20.62
CA ASN A 7 0.66 -9.67 -21.49
C ASN A 7 1.23 -8.27 -21.77
N THR A 8 0.63 -7.22 -21.18
CA THR A 8 1.10 -5.85 -21.34
C THR A 8 2.46 -5.70 -20.65
N ASN A 9 3.44 -5.15 -21.36
CA ASN A 9 4.66 -4.69 -20.72
C ASN A 9 4.38 -3.35 -20.01
N TRP A 10 4.03 -3.45 -18.73
CA TRP A 10 3.67 -2.31 -17.88
C TRP A 10 4.84 -1.39 -17.55
N HIS A 11 6.08 -1.81 -17.80
CA HIS A 11 7.29 -1.12 -17.36
C HIS A 11 8.08 -0.59 -18.56
N ILE A 12 7.78 0.64 -18.98
CA ILE A 12 8.55 1.33 -20.03
C ILE A 12 9.90 1.80 -19.47
N TYR A 13 9.89 2.36 -18.26
CA TYR A 13 11.09 2.91 -17.59
C TYR A 13 11.55 2.08 -16.37
N GLY A 14 10.87 0.97 -16.09
CA GLY A 14 11.08 0.20 -14.86
C GLY A 14 10.38 0.83 -13.64
N LEU A 15 10.40 0.10 -12.52
CA LEU A 15 9.97 0.62 -11.21
C LEU A 15 11.18 1.18 -10.46
N SER A 16 10.93 2.17 -9.62
CA SER A 16 11.95 2.90 -8.85
C SER A 16 11.45 3.32 -7.47
N ILE A 17 12.35 3.87 -6.64
CA ILE A 17 11.99 4.44 -5.33
C ILE A 17 10.93 5.55 -5.47
N THR A 18 10.93 6.31 -6.57
CA THR A 18 9.97 7.39 -6.80
C THR A 18 8.54 6.90 -6.96
N ASP A 19 8.34 5.63 -7.33
CA ASP A 19 7.00 5.02 -7.40
C ASP A 19 6.36 4.87 -6.02
N TYR A 20 7.17 4.76 -4.95
CA TYR A 20 6.67 4.80 -3.58
C TYR A 20 6.15 6.20 -3.22
N ASP A 21 6.87 7.25 -3.60
CA ASP A 21 6.47 8.64 -3.36
C ASP A 21 5.22 9.00 -4.16
N TYR A 22 5.15 8.54 -5.41
CA TYR A 22 3.94 8.66 -6.22
C TYR A 22 2.74 7.95 -5.55
N THR A 23 2.96 6.76 -5.00
CA THR A 23 1.90 6.00 -4.28
C THR A 23 1.43 6.74 -3.03
N LYS A 24 2.34 7.27 -2.20
CA LYS A 24 1.97 8.10 -1.05
C LYS A 24 1.15 9.31 -1.47
N ARG A 25 1.60 10.04 -2.49
CA ARG A 25 0.89 11.20 -3.01
C ARG A 25 -0.52 10.85 -3.47
N LEU A 26 -0.66 9.78 -4.27
CA LEU A 26 -1.96 9.32 -4.78
C LEU A 26 -2.93 8.99 -3.65
N ILE A 27 -2.49 8.21 -2.66
CA ILE A 27 -3.34 7.82 -1.52
C ILE A 27 -3.78 9.05 -0.72
N ASN A 28 -2.85 9.97 -0.44
CA ASN A 28 -3.14 11.20 0.29
C ASN A 28 -4.11 12.11 -0.47
N GLU A 29 -3.94 12.27 -1.78
CA GLU A 29 -4.84 13.05 -2.63
C GLU A 29 -6.26 12.47 -2.60
N ILE A 30 -6.42 11.14 -2.74
CA ILE A 30 -7.72 10.47 -2.70
C ILE A 30 -8.42 10.70 -1.34
N ILE A 31 -7.72 10.46 -0.24
CA ILE A 31 -8.30 10.60 1.11
C ILE A 31 -8.66 12.06 1.38
N LYS A 32 -7.79 13.01 1.01
CA LYS A 32 -8.04 14.44 1.17
C LYS A 32 -9.28 14.88 0.41
N ASP A 33 -9.40 14.52 -0.86
CA ASP A 33 -10.53 14.90 -1.70
C ASP A 33 -11.83 14.28 -1.20
N ARG A 34 -11.79 13.03 -0.73
CA ARG A 34 -12.94 12.36 -0.12
C ARG A 34 -13.37 13.07 1.17
N ASN A 35 -12.44 13.37 2.08
CA ASN A 35 -12.76 14.07 3.32
C ASN A 35 -13.39 15.44 3.04
N LYS A 36 -12.88 16.17 2.05
CA LYS A 36 -13.47 17.45 1.63
C LYS A 36 -14.91 17.29 1.13
N GLN A 37 -15.20 16.25 0.36
CA GLN A 37 -16.57 15.97 -0.10
C GLN A 37 -17.51 15.64 1.06
N ILE A 38 -17.03 14.87 2.04
CA ILE A 38 -17.80 14.52 3.24
C ILE A 38 -18.06 15.76 4.10
N GLU A 39 -17.08 16.63 4.29
CA GLU A 39 -17.25 17.91 5.00
C GLU A 39 -18.30 18.81 4.34
N ILE A 40 -18.30 18.92 3.01
CA ILE A 40 -19.30 19.71 2.27
C ILE A 40 -20.69 19.12 2.53
N LYS A 41 -20.83 17.80 2.38
CA LYS A 41 -22.10 17.10 2.58
C LYS A 41 -22.61 17.21 4.02
N ALA A 42 -21.73 17.10 5.02
CA ALA A 42 -22.08 17.26 6.42
C ALA A 42 -22.67 18.66 6.68
N LYS A 43 -22.03 19.72 6.18
CA LYS A 43 -22.53 21.10 6.30
C LYS A 43 -23.88 21.31 5.61
N GLU A 44 -24.10 20.70 4.45
CA GLU A 44 -25.39 20.74 3.76
C GLU A 44 -26.51 20.09 4.60
N LEU A 45 -26.21 18.98 5.27
CA LEU A 45 -27.15 18.27 6.16
C LEU A 45 -27.42 19.08 7.45
N GLU A 46 -26.41 19.76 7.99
CA GLU A 46 -26.58 20.69 9.12
C GLU A 46 -27.54 21.83 8.78
N ILE A 47 -27.39 22.45 7.60
CA ILE A 47 -28.29 23.51 7.11
C ILE A 47 -29.73 22.99 6.96
N GLN A 48 -29.88 21.74 6.53
CA GLN A 48 -31.17 21.04 6.43
C GLN A 48 -31.74 20.59 7.78
N LYS A 49 -31.03 20.83 8.89
CA LYS A 49 -31.40 20.41 10.25
C LYS A 49 -31.62 18.91 10.38
N ILE A 50 -30.82 18.13 9.65
CA ILE A 50 -30.76 16.68 9.83
C ILE A 50 -30.17 16.37 11.20
N ASP A 51 -30.58 15.23 11.76
CA ASP A 51 -30.11 14.77 13.06
C ASP A 51 -28.57 14.63 13.09
N SER A 52 -27.99 15.11 14.19
CA SER A 52 -26.55 15.06 14.46
C SER A 52 -26.00 13.63 14.49
N GLU A 53 -26.80 12.65 14.91
CA GLU A 53 -26.40 11.24 14.92
C GLU A 53 -26.20 10.72 13.49
N ALA A 54 -27.09 11.07 12.55
CA ALA A 54 -26.94 10.72 11.14
C ALA A 54 -25.71 11.37 10.49
N ILE A 55 -25.33 12.58 10.91
CA ILE A 55 -24.10 13.25 10.46
C ILE A 55 -22.86 12.56 11.06
N ALA A 56 -22.92 12.12 12.32
CA ALA A 56 -21.85 11.36 12.93
C ALA A 56 -21.63 10.02 12.21
N ASP A 57 -22.71 9.32 11.84
CA ASP A 57 -22.65 8.09 11.04
C ASP A 57 -21.98 8.32 9.68
N LEU A 58 -22.34 9.41 8.98
CA LEU A 58 -21.70 9.77 7.72
C LEU A 58 -20.17 9.89 7.87
N ASN A 59 -19.73 10.59 8.92
CA ASN A 59 -18.30 10.77 9.20
C ASN A 59 -17.62 9.46 9.60
N TYR A 60 -18.30 8.62 10.38
CA TYR A 60 -17.79 7.30 10.77
C TYR A 60 -17.57 6.40 9.55
N TYR A 61 -18.56 6.27 8.66
CA TYR A 61 -18.40 5.48 7.44
C TYR A 61 -17.37 6.07 6.48
N ALA A 62 -17.21 7.40 6.45
CA ALA A 62 -16.12 8.03 5.72
C ALA A 62 -14.74 7.66 6.27
N TYR A 63 -14.59 7.64 7.60
CA TYR A 63 -13.38 7.17 8.26
C TYR A 63 -13.10 5.69 7.93
N VAL A 64 -14.11 4.82 8.02
CA VAL A 64 -14.00 3.40 7.68
C VAL A 64 -13.50 3.21 6.24
N ASP A 65 -14.08 3.91 5.27
CA ASP A 65 -13.65 3.84 3.87
C ASP A 65 -12.19 4.30 3.68
N ASN A 66 -11.74 5.29 4.46
CA ASN A 66 -10.33 5.72 4.41
C ASN A 66 -9.36 4.64 4.89
N LEU A 67 -9.74 3.80 5.88
CA LEU A 67 -8.93 2.66 6.30
C LEU A 67 -8.70 1.68 5.13
N PHE A 68 -9.73 1.42 4.32
CA PHE A 68 -9.59 0.57 3.13
C PHE A 68 -8.69 1.20 2.06
N ILE A 69 -8.68 2.53 1.92
CA ILE A 69 -7.76 3.21 1.02
C ILE A 69 -6.30 2.99 1.47
N TRP A 70 -6.02 3.03 2.78
CA TRP A 70 -4.70 2.69 3.31
C TRP A 70 -4.30 1.24 3.04
N HIS A 71 -5.24 0.28 3.10
CA HIS A 71 -4.97 -1.12 2.73
C HIS A 71 -4.46 -1.24 1.30
N PHE A 72 -5.11 -0.55 0.35
CA PHE A 72 -4.69 -0.52 -1.04
C PHE A 72 -3.31 0.13 -1.20
N GLY A 73 -3.00 1.14 -0.38
CA GLY A 73 -1.67 1.72 -0.27
C GLY A 73 -0.61 0.67 0.07
N ILE A 74 -0.80 -0.10 1.14
CA ILE A 74 0.10 -1.18 1.56
C ILE A 74 0.27 -2.22 0.45
N TRP A 75 -0.83 -2.62 -0.21
CA TRP A 75 -0.78 -3.58 -1.32
C TRP A 75 0.07 -3.07 -2.48
N ARG A 76 -0.14 -1.80 -2.86
CA ARG A 76 0.59 -1.18 -3.97
C ARG A 76 2.07 -1.04 -3.63
N LEU A 77 2.42 -0.60 -2.42
CA LEU A 77 3.80 -0.50 -1.94
C LEU A 77 4.52 -1.84 -2.03
N GLN A 78 3.89 -2.91 -1.54
CA GLN A 78 4.44 -4.26 -1.61
C GLN A 78 4.62 -4.75 -3.07
N GLY A 79 3.64 -4.45 -3.93
CA GLY A 79 3.73 -4.77 -5.36
C GLY A 79 4.90 -4.07 -6.05
N ILE A 80 5.12 -2.79 -5.75
CA ILE A 80 6.25 -2.01 -6.27
C ILE A 80 7.57 -2.62 -5.81
N PHE A 81 7.71 -2.88 -4.51
CA PHE A 81 8.93 -3.45 -3.95
C PHE A 81 9.25 -4.81 -4.56
N GLU A 82 8.29 -5.73 -4.61
CA GLU A 82 8.47 -7.04 -5.24
C GLU A 82 8.79 -6.93 -6.74
N GLY A 83 8.26 -5.92 -7.43
CA GLY A 83 8.57 -5.60 -8.82
C GLY A 83 10.00 -5.11 -9.02
N ILE A 84 10.47 -4.19 -8.18
CA ILE A 84 11.85 -3.71 -8.14
C ILE A 84 12.81 -4.88 -7.89
N LEU A 85 12.52 -5.75 -6.92
CA LEU A 85 13.34 -6.93 -6.66
C LEU A 85 13.45 -7.85 -7.88
N LYS A 86 12.33 -8.07 -8.59
CA LYS A 86 12.29 -8.88 -9.81
C LYS A 86 13.15 -8.27 -10.91
N GLN A 87 12.98 -6.97 -11.16
CA GLN A 87 13.73 -6.23 -12.18
C GLN A 87 15.24 -6.36 -11.96
N GLU A 88 15.71 -6.13 -10.73
CA GLU A 88 17.14 -5.99 -10.44
C GLU A 88 17.86 -7.33 -10.19
N PHE A 89 17.24 -8.26 -9.46
CA PHE A 89 17.94 -9.43 -8.96
C PHE A 89 17.59 -10.72 -9.69
N PHE A 90 16.39 -10.82 -10.27
CA PHE A 90 15.93 -12.06 -10.89
C PHE A 90 14.97 -11.84 -12.08
N PRO A 91 15.37 -11.06 -13.11
CA PRO A 91 14.47 -10.65 -14.20
C PRO A 91 13.88 -11.83 -14.99
N ASN A 92 14.66 -12.92 -15.13
CA ASN A 92 14.29 -14.11 -15.88
C ASN A 92 13.66 -15.22 -15.02
N LYS A 93 13.42 -14.98 -13.73
CA LYS A 93 12.85 -15.99 -12.82
C LYS A 93 11.53 -15.51 -12.23
N ASN A 94 10.60 -16.45 -12.12
CA ASN A 94 9.38 -16.23 -11.35
C ASN A 94 9.55 -16.86 -9.97
N MET A 95 9.54 -16.02 -8.93
CA MET A 95 9.60 -16.45 -7.54
C MET A 95 8.26 -16.20 -6.86
N HIS A 96 7.78 -17.19 -6.12
CA HIS A 96 6.50 -17.13 -5.42
C HIS A 96 6.67 -16.68 -3.98
N GLY A 97 5.90 -15.66 -3.60
CA GLY A 97 5.88 -15.11 -2.24
C GLY A 97 7.08 -14.22 -1.91
N LEU A 98 6.86 -13.31 -0.94
CA LEU A 98 7.87 -12.35 -0.51
C LEU A 98 9.13 -13.04 0.04
N LYS A 99 8.96 -14.06 0.88
CA LYS A 99 10.08 -14.76 1.53
C LYS A 99 11.08 -15.32 0.52
N SER A 100 10.60 -16.02 -0.52
CA SER A 100 11.49 -16.57 -1.56
C SER A 100 12.26 -15.47 -2.29
N LYS A 101 11.62 -14.33 -2.55
CA LYS A 101 12.24 -13.18 -3.21
C LYS A 101 13.32 -12.56 -2.32
N LEU A 102 13.02 -12.34 -1.03
CA LEU A 102 13.98 -11.81 -0.06
C LEU A 102 15.16 -12.76 0.17
N ASP A 103 14.91 -14.06 0.32
CA ASP A 103 15.97 -15.08 0.49
C ASP A 103 16.95 -15.03 -0.68
N TYR A 104 16.43 -14.96 -1.90
CA TYR A 104 17.25 -14.85 -3.09
C TYR A 104 18.01 -13.52 -3.12
N THR A 105 17.31 -12.39 -3.01
CA THR A 105 17.91 -11.05 -3.03
C THR A 105 19.00 -10.91 -1.97
N ARG A 106 18.78 -11.41 -0.75
CA ARG A 106 19.76 -11.39 0.33
C ARG A 106 20.96 -12.26 0.02
N LYS A 107 20.77 -13.44 -0.58
CA LYS A 107 21.87 -14.32 -0.99
C LYS A 107 22.78 -13.66 -2.04
N VAL A 108 22.21 -12.96 -3.02
CA VAL A 108 23.01 -12.31 -4.09
C VAL A 108 23.59 -10.97 -3.67
N SER A 109 22.83 -10.12 -2.97
CA SER A 109 23.28 -8.78 -2.60
C SER A 109 24.08 -8.74 -1.30
N ARG A 110 23.75 -9.60 -0.32
CA ARG A 110 24.24 -9.56 1.06
C ARG A 110 24.00 -8.22 1.79
N LYS A 111 23.08 -7.38 1.29
CA LYS A 111 22.86 -6.02 1.83
C LYS A 111 21.67 -5.89 2.77
N ILE A 112 20.69 -6.80 2.72
CA ILE A 112 19.51 -6.75 3.60
C ILE A 112 19.91 -7.20 5.01
N LYS A 113 19.76 -6.30 5.99
CA LYS A 113 20.02 -6.59 7.40
C LYS A 113 18.99 -7.59 7.95
N PRO A 114 19.35 -8.42 8.95
CA PRO A 114 18.42 -9.36 9.57
C PRO A 114 17.13 -8.72 10.09
N GLU A 115 17.25 -7.52 10.68
CA GLU A 115 16.13 -6.78 11.27
C GLU A 115 15.14 -6.34 10.18
N ASP A 116 15.64 -5.64 9.15
CA ASP A 116 14.84 -5.23 8.00
C ASP A 116 14.20 -6.44 7.29
N TYR A 117 14.93 -7.55 7.16
CA TYR A 117 14.40 -8.78 6.57
C TYR A 117 13.20 -9.33 7.36
N ASN A 118 13.30 -9.38 8.68
CA ASN A 118 12.22 -9.88 9.53
C ASN A 118 11.01 -8.93 9.49
N GLU A 119 11.25 -7.62 9.55
CA GLU A 119 10.20 -6.61 9.48
C GLU A 119 9.44 -6.67 8.15
N LEU A 120 10.15 -6.85 7.02
CA LEU A 120 9.52 -7.06 5.71
C LEU A 120 8.64 -8.31 5.69
N LEU A 121 9.05 -9.40 6.36
CA LEU A 121 8.22 -10.60 6.45
C LEU A 121 6.96 -10.39 7.28
N GLU A 122 7.03 -9.64 8.39
CA GLU A 122 5.85 -9.30 9.19
C GLU A 122 4.86 -8.44 8.38
N TRP A 123 5.34 -7.41 7.68
CA TRP A 123 4.51 -6.65 6.75
C TRP A 123 3.94 -7.51 5.61
N GLY A 124 4.72 -8.46 5.10
CA GLY A 124 4.25 -9.47 4.15
C GLY A 124 3.09 -10.31 4.69
N LYS A 125 3.11 -10.68 5.98
CA LYS A 125 1.98 -11.37 6.63
C LYS A 125 0.76 -10.48 6.75
N ILE A 126 0.93 -9.22 7.14
CA ILE A 126 -0.18 -8.24 7.20
C ILE A 126 -0.82 -8.09 5.82
N ARG A 127 -0.03 -7.87 4.78
CA ARG A 127 -0.52 -7.79 3.40
C ARG A 127 -1.29 -9.04 3.00
N ASN A 128 -0.74 -10.22 3.28
CA ASN A 128 -1.39 -11.49 2.96
C ASN A 128 -2.70 -11.67 3.72
N ALA A 129 -2.76 -11.29 5.00
CA ALA A 129 -3.99 -11.31 5.79
C ALA A 129 -5.06 -10.43 5.16
N LEU A 130 -4.72 -9.20 4.76
CA LEU A 130 -5.65 -8.31 4.05
C LEU A 130 -6.15 -8.91 2.72
N SER A 131 -5.30 -9.63 1.98
CA SER A 131 -5.67 -10.21 0.68
C SER A 131 -6.49 -11.50 0.80
N HIS A 132 -6.20 -12.34 1.79
CA HIS A 132 -6.84 -13.66 1.96
C HIS A 132 -8.03 -13.64 2.92
N PHE A 133 -8.05 -12.70 3.86
CA PHE A 133 -9.09 -12.48 4.85
C PHE A 133 -9.41 -10.99 4.91
N PRO A 134 -9.94 -10.40 3.82
CA PRO A 134 -10.21 -8.98 3.76
C PRO A 134 -11.18 -8.57 4.88
N PRO A 135 -10.90 -7.49 5.62
CA PRO A 135 -11.75 -7.04 6.72
C PRO A 135 -13.11 -6.60 6.18
N GLU A 136 -14.16 -6.89 6.95
CA GLU A 136 -15.51 -6.44 6.64
C GLU A 136 -15.67 -4.94 6.90
N GLN A 137 -16.62 -4.28 6.25
CA GLN A 137 -16.93 -2.88 6.51
C GLN A 137 -17.30 -2.62 7.97
N TYR A 138 -18.01 -3.55 8.61
CA TYR A 138 -18.43 -3.45 10.02
C TYR A 138 -17.35 -3.90 11.01
N ARG A 139 -16.22 -4.41 10.50
CA ARG A 139 -15.05 -4.81 11.28
C ARG A 139 -13.78 -4.46 10.50
N PRO A 140 -13.52 -3.16 10.25
CA PRO A 140 -12.39 -2.74 9.45
C PRO A 140 -11.08 -3.09 10.18
N SER A 141 -9.99 -3.22 9.42
CA SER A 141 -8.66 -3.23 10.04
C SER A 141 -8.33 -1.82 10.52
N LEU A 142 -7.47 -1.72 11.52
CA LEU A 142 -7.03 -0.45 12.09
C LEU A 142 -5.82 0.16 11.34
N ILE A 143 -5.49 -0.34 10.15
CA ILE A 143 -4.40 0.21 9.34
C ILE A 143 -4.75 1.64 8.93
N GLN A 144 -3.87 2.54 9.35
CA GLN A 144 -4.01 3.97 9.16
C GLN A 144 -2.75 4.56 8.53
N GLU A 145 -2.71 5.89 8.44
CA GLU A 145 -1.59 6.61 7.83
C GLU A 145 -0.24 6.28 8.49
N SER A 146 -0.19 6.08 9.80
CA SER A 146 1.05 5.75 10.51
C SER A 146 1.63 4.41 10.04
N ASP A 147 0.79 3.39 9.89
CA ASP A 147 1.18 2.06 9.44
C ASP A 147 1.68 2.09 7.99
N PHE A 148 0.97 2.84 7.13
CA PHE A 148 1.40 3.07 5.76
C PHE A 148 2.77 3.75 5.69
N ASN A 149 2.99 4.79 6.49
CA ASN A 149 4.25 5.52 6.52
C ASN A 149 5.38 4.68 7.11
N GLU A 150 5.13 3.91 8.17
CA GLU A 150 6.11 2.98 8.74
C GLU A 150 6.58 1.99 7.66
N TYR A 151 5.63 1.38 6.96
CA TYR A 151 5.97 0.44 5.90
C TYR A 151 6.70 1.09 4.73
N LEU A 152 6.25 2.27 4.31
CA LEU A 152 6.90 3.06 3.27
C LEU A 152 8.37 3.34 3.61
N GLU A 153 8.66 3.79 4.83
CA GLU A 153 10.03 4.12 5.24
C GLU A 153 10.91 2.87 5.30
N LEU A 154 10.39 1.72 5.75
CA LEU A 154 11.09 0.44 5.65
C LEU A 154 11.45 0.11 4.20
N LEU A 155 10.47 0.20 3.27
CA LEU A 155 10.70 -0.10 1.86
C LEU A 155 11.70 0.85 1.22
N LYS A 156 11.62 2.16 1.48
CA LYS A 156 12.58 3.14 0.98
C LYS A 156 13.98 2.85 1.51
N ARG A 157 14.12 2.64 2.82
CA ARG A 157 15.40 2.29 3.46
C ARG A 157 16.05 1.07 2.83
N VAL A 158 15.30 -0.03 2.70
CA VAL A 158 15.82 -1.28 2.12
C VAL A 158 16.14 -1.12 0.64
N THR A 159 15.27 -0.43 -0.12
CA THR A 159 15.47 -0.25 -1.57
C THR A 159 16.71 0.62 -1.84
N SER A 160 16.93 1.71 -1.10
CA SER A 160 18.11 2.57 -1.25
C SER A 160 19.42 1.84 -0.95
N VAL A 161 19.41 0.90 0.00
CA VAL A 161 20.57 0.06 0.30
C VAL A 161 20.83 -0.93 -0.84
N LEU A 162 19.78 -1.53 -1.39
CA LEU A 162 19.88 -2.51 -2.46
C LEU A 162 20.37 -1.88 -3.77
N ILE A 163 19.78 -0.75 -4.14
CA ILE A 163 19.95 -0.06 -5.41
C ILE A 163 20.36 1.39 -5.10
N PRO A 164 21.65 1.62 -4.83
CA PRO A 164 22.14 2.98 -4.68
C PRO A 164 22.02 3.68 -6.04
N THR A 165 21.14 4.68 -6.10
CA THR A 165 21.03 5.65 -7.19
C THR A 165 22.28 6.52 -7.26
#